data_AF-A0A2D5YJX9-F1
#
_entry.id   AF-A0A2D5YJX9-F1
#
_cell.length_a   1.000
_cell.length_b   1.000
_cell.length_c   1.000
_cell.angle_alpha   90.00
_cell.angle_beta   90.00
_cell.angle_gamma   90.00
#
_symmetry.space_group_name_H-M   'P 1'
#
loop_
_entity.id
_entity.type
_entity.pdbx_description
1 polymer ?
#
loop_
_entity_poly.entity_id
_entity_poly.type
_entity_poly.pdbx_seq_one_letter_code
_entity_poly.pdbx_strand_id
1 'polypeptide(L)'
;MDPRLVAISLLLLTATPSCQEPNPARTIVSLQLDWDGEQAWVYIYSTPRVRMDNLTIAFENDTLRETGVYTLQKSTGAIEFSITAEAELAGVFWGFYGSVTLENRGIEEPDYHALVTIPVEDGEPDEEDWELPRSRPMERLP
;
A
#
# COMPACT_ATOMS: atom_id res chain seq x y z
N MET A 1 -27.18 -46.89 36.82
CA MET A 1 -25.79 -46.63 36.38
C MET A 1 -25.89 -45.65 35.23
N ASP A 2 -25.66 -44.38 35.53
CA ASP A 2 -25.56 -43.29 34.54
C ASP A 2 -24.32 -43.47 33.67
N PRO A 3 -24.43 -43.15 32.36
CA PRO A 3 -23.31 -42.53 31.70
C PRO A 3 -23.74 -41.30 30.90
N ARG A 4 -23.44 -40.15 31.51
CA ARG A 4 -22.71 -39.04 30.88
C ARG A 4 -23.43 -38.32 29.73
N LEU A 5 -24.24 -37.34 30.13
CA LEU A 5 -24.45 -36.11 29.37
C LEU A 5 -23.08 -35.53 28.96
N VAL A 6 -22.76 -35.62 27.67
CA VAL A 6 -21.64 -34.91 27.08
C VAL A 6 -22.09 -33.48 26.84
N ALA A 7 -21.81 -32.60 27.80
CA ALA A 7 -21.94 -31.16 27.60
C ALA A 7 -20.80 -30.72 26.66
N ILE A 8 -21.13 -30.53 25.38
CA ILE A 8 -20.23 -29.85 24.44
C ILE A 8 -20.34 -28.36 24.77
N SER A 9 -19.43 -27.86 25.61
CA SER A 9 -19.21 -26.43 25.74
C SER A 9 -18.63 -25.92 24.42
N LEU A 10 -19.53 -25.39 23.57
CA LEU A 10 -19.13 -24.55 22.45
C LEU A 10 -18.54 -23.27 23.06
N LEU A 11 -17.21 -23.20 23.18
CA LEU A 11 -16.53 -21.94 23.45
C LEU A 11 -16.82 -21.03 22.24
N LEU A 12 -17.84 -20.17 22.37
CA LEU A 12 -17.90 -18.98 21.55
C LEU A 12 -16.71 -18.13 21.94
N LEU A 13 -15.63 -18.23 21.15
CA LEU A 13 -14.64 -17.18 21.06
C LEU A 13 -15.39 -15.94 20.58
N THR A 14 -15.88 -15.14 21.52
CA THR A 14 -16.23 -13.76 21.23
C THR A 14 -14.92 -13.12 20.81
N ALA A 15 -14.66 -13.07 19.51
CA ALA A 15 -13.71 -12.14 18.95
C ALA A 15 -14.22 -10.78 19.43
N THR A 16 -13.67 -10.27 20.53
CA THR A 16 -13.79 -8.86 20.84
C THR A 16 -13.30 -8.19 19.57
N PRO A 17 -14.10 -7.36 18.87
CA PRO A 17 -13.50 -6.48 17.90
C PRO A 17 -12.41 -5.77 18.70
N SER A 18 -11.15 -6.01 18.38
CA SER A 18 -10.08 -5.13 18.81
C SER A 18 -10.39 -3.84 18.07
N CYS A 19 -11.35 -3.09 18.60
CA CYS A 19 -11.65 -1.72 18.21
C CYS A 19 -10.51 -0.91 18.81
N GLN A 20 -9.30 -1.21 18.34
CA GLN A 20 -8.15 -0.37 18.56
C GLN A 20 -8.49 0.88 17.77
N GLU A 21 -8.80 1.95 18.51
CA GLU A 21 -9.01 3.25 17.89
C GLU A 21 -7.85 3.52 16.92
N PRO A 22 -8.15 3.86 15.66
CA PRO A 22 -7.12 4.16 14.69
C PRO A 22 -6.22 5.24 15.28
N ASN A 23 -4.95 4.91 15.52
CA ASN A 23 -3.98 5.84 16.07
C ASN A 23 -2.88 6.07 15.02
N PRO A 24 -2.88 7.23 14.36
CA PRO A 24 -1.86 7.60 13.38
C PRO A 24 -0.42 7.41 13.85
N ALA A 25 -0.13 7.60 15.15
CA ALA A 25 1.21 7.43 15.71
C ALA A 25 1.68 5.97 15.79
N ARG A 26 0.78 5.00 15.57
CA ARG A 26 1.07 3.55 15.57
C ARG A 26 0.69 2.88 14.26
N THR A 27 0.38 3.67 13.23
CA THR A 27 0.02 3.19 11.90
C THR A 27 1.19 3.42 10.96
N ILE A 28 1.62 2.35 10.28
CA ILE A 28 2.52 2.43 9.13
C ILE A 28 1.63 2.38 7.89
N VAL A 29 1.75 3.37 7.02
CA VAL A 29 1.11 3.33 5.70
C VAL A 29 2.17 2.96 4.67
N SER A 30 1.87 2.04 3.79
CA SER A 30 2.80 1.51 2.81
C SER A 30 2.21 1.56 1.41
N LEU A 31 3.08 1.87 0.47
CA LEU A 31 2.87 1.73 -0.95
C LEU A 31 3.50 0.41 -1.40
N GLN A 32 2.83 -0.34 -2.26
CA GLN A 32 3.45 -1.44 -3.00
C GLN A 32 3.30 -1.19 -4.49
N LEU A 33 4.41 -1.38 -5.22
CA LEU A 33 4.44 -1.46 -6.68
C LEU A 33 4.67 -2.93 -7.08
N ASP A 34 3.88 -3.40 -8.03
CA ASP A 34 3.99 -4.71 -8.65
C ASP A 34 3.82 -4.58 -10.17
N TRP A 35 4.45 -5.45 -10.95
CA TRP A 35 4.35 -5.46 -12.41
C TRP A 35 4.45 -6.89 -12.93
N ASP A 36 3.50 -7.28 -13.76
CA ASP A 36 3.41 -8.63 -14.35
C ASP A 36 3.96 -8.70 -15.79
N GLY A 37 4.60 -7.63 -16.26
CA GLY A 37 5.07 -7.50 -17.64
C GLY A 37 4.07 -6.81 -18.59
N GLU A 38 2.80 -6.67 -18.19
CA GLU A 38 1.76 -6.02 -19.00
C GLU A 38 1.16 -4.82 -18.27
N GLN A 39 0.85 -4.97 -16.98
CA GLN A 39 0.14 -3.98 -16.18
C GLN A 39 0.82 -3.80 -14.82
N ALA A 40 1.14 -2.55 -14.51
CA ALA A 40 1.67 -2.16 -13.23
C ALA A 40 0.53 -1.90 -12.25
N TRP A 41 0.69 -2.35 -11.02
CA TRP A 41 -0.28 -2.19 -9.95
C TRP A 41 0.36 -1.44 -8.78
N VAL A 42 -0.34 -0.40 -8.33
CA VAL A 42 0.00 0.33 -7.10
C VAL A 42 -1.06 0.04 -6.06
N TYR A 43 -0.61 -0.29 -4.86
CA TYR A 43 -1.46 -0.52 -3.69
C TYR A 43 -1.06 0.42 -2.57
N ILE A 44 -2.04 1.01 -1.89
CA ILE A 44 -1.86 1.68 -0.60
C ILE A 44 -2.57 0.86 0.47
N TYR A 45 -1.87 0.56 1.55
CA TYR A 45 -2.42 -0.17 2.69
C TYR A 45 -1.77 0.27 4.01
N SER A 46 -2.38 -0.13 5.13
CA SER A 46 -1.91 0.22 6.48
C SER A 46 -1.64 -1.01 7.34
N THR A 47 -0.65 -0.90 8.23
CA THR A 47 -0.34 -1.87 9.28
C THR A 47 -0.31 -1.16 10.66
N PRO A 48 -1.18 -1.55 11.61
CA PRO A 48 -2.29 -2.49 11.46
C PRO A 48 -3.32 -1.98 10.46
N ARG A 49 -4.14 -2.89 9.91
CA ARG A 49 -5.18 -2.55 8.96
C ARG A 49 -6.22 -1.65 9.62
N VAL A 50 -6.24 -0.38 9.24
CA VAL A 50 -7.18 0.64 9.72
C VAL A 50 -7.96 1.24 8.56
N ARG A 51 -9.18 1.67 8.84
CA ARG A 51 -10.02 2.37 7.86
C ARG A 51 -9.49 3.79 7.73
N MET A 52 -9.06 4.17 6.54
CA MET A 52 -8.47 5.46 6.24
C MET A 52 -9.56 6.46 5.88
N ASP A 53 -9.35 7.73 6.23
CA ASP A 53 -10.31 8.79 5.91
C ASP A 53 -10.32 9.05 4.40
N ASN A 54 -9.12 9.04 3.80
CA ASN A 54 -8.91 9.29 2.39
C ASN A 54 -7.67 8.52 1.90
N LEU A 55 -7.77 7.87 0.75
CA LEU A 55 -6.66 7.28 0.01
C LEU A 55 -6.70 7.81 -1.42
N THR A 56 -5.54 8.21 -1.95
CA THR A 56 -5.40 8.72 -3.32
C THR A 56 -4.26 8.00 -4.02
N ILE A 57 -4.49 7.52 -5.24
CA ILE A 57 -3.44 7.13 -6.19
C ILE A 57 -3.67 7.90 -7.49
N ALA A 58 -2.65 8.62 -7.95
CA ALA A 58 -2.67 9.30 -9.23
C ALA A 58 -1.52 8.82 -10.11
N PHE A 59 -1.84 8.61 -11.40
CA PHE A 59 -0.87 8.44 -12.48
C PHE A 59 -1.02 9.63 -13.41
N GLU A 60 -0.05 10.54 -13.41
CA GLU A 60 -0.10 11.78 -14.18
C GLU A 60 -1.44 12.55 -13.99
N ASN A 61 -2.35 12.50 -14.98
CA ASN A 61 -3.65 13.18 -14.97
C ASN A 61 -4.83 12.28 -14.54
N ASP A 62 -4.59 11.01 -14.27
CA ASP A 62 -5.62 10.06 -13.87
C ASP A 62 -5.55 9.77 -12.36
N THR A 63 -6.49 10.36 -11.60
CA THR A 63 -6.55 10.27 -10.14
C THR A 63 -7.70 9.38 -9.68
N LEU A 64 -7.39 8.38 -8.86
CA LEU A 64 -8.37 7.61 -8.10
C LEU A 64 -8.30 8.03 -6.64
N ARG A 65 -9.44 8.40 -6.06
CA ARG A 65 -9.55 8.83 -4.67
C ARG A 65 -10.75 8.15 -4.02
N GLU A 66 -10.52 7.53 -2.87
CA GLU A 66 -11.56 6.81 -2.13
C GLU A 66 -11.54 7.19 -0.65
N THR A 67 -12.72 7.26 -0.04
CA THR A 67 -12.88 7.67 1.36
C THR A 67 -13.44 6.53 2.21
N GLY A 68 -12.98 6.42 3.45
CA GLY A 68 -13.47 5.39 4.36
C GLY A 68 -13.20 3.97 3.84
N VAL A 69 -12.04 3.72 3.24
CA VAL A 69 -11.61 2.41 2.76
C VAL A 69 -10.38 1.93 3.53
N TYR A 70 -10.11 0.62 3.53
CA TYR A 70 -8.93 0.06 4.22
C TYR A 70 -7.68 0.00 3.34
N THR A 71 -7.87 0.06 2.03
CA THR A 71 -6.83 -0.07 1.01
C THR A 71 -7.36 0.52 -0.29
N LEU A 72 -6.46 0.97 -1.15
CA LEU A 72 -6.76 1.42 -2.49
C LEU A 72 -5.78 0.77 -3.45
N GLN A 73 -6.25 0.41 -4.64
CA GLN A 73 -5.41 -0.09 -5.72
C GLN A 73 -5.75 0.62 -7.03
N LYS A 74 -4.73 0.86 -7.86
CA LYS A 74 -4.89 1.40 -9.20
C LYS A 74 -3.86 0.75 -10.13
N SER A 75 -4.24 0.53 -11.38
CA SER A 75 -3.34 -0.01 -12.40
C SER A 75 -3.10 0.94 -13.55
N THR A 76 -1.97 0.74 -14.23
CA THR A 76 -1.61 1.41 -15.48
C THR A 76 -0.89 0.44 -16.42
N GLY A 77 -1.08 0.60 -17.72
CA GLY A 77 -0.28 -0.13 -18.73
C GLY A 77 0.94 0.66 -19.21
N ALA A 78 1.23 1.81 -18.60
CA ALA A 78 2.40 2.63 -18.93
C ALA A 78 3.67 2.01 -18.34
N ILE A 79 4.76 2.07 -19.11
CA ILE A 79 6.10 1.64 -18.69
C ILE A 79 6.83 2.77 -17.96
N GLU A 80 6.59 4.01 -18.38
CA GLU A 80 7.09 5.23 -17.77
C GLU A 80 5.91 6.03 -17.25
N PHE A 81 5.88 6.37 -15.97
CA PHE A 81 4.79 7.15 -15.37
C PHE A 81 5.23 7.85 -14.08
N SER A 82 4.62 9.00 -13.80
CA SER A 82 4.69 9.62 -12.47
C SER A 82 3.59 9.09 -11.57
N ILE A 83 3.93 8.85 -10.31
CA ILE A 83 3.05 8.33 -9.28
C ILE A 83 2.94 9.33 -8.13
N THR A 84 1.71 9.63 -7.74
CA THR A 84 1.40 10.29 -6.47
C THR A 84 0.51 9.36 -5.65
N ALA A 85 0.95 9.04 -4.44
CA ALA A 85 0.20 8.24 -3.48
C ALA A 85 0.05 9.01 -2.18
N GLU A 86 -1.18 9.17 -1.71
CA GLU A 86 -1.48 9.90 -0.48
C GLU A 86 -2.45 9.12 0.39
N ALA A 87 -2.31 9.30 1.70
CA ALA A 87 -3.20 8.70 2.68
C ALA A 87 -3.47 9.66 3.84
N GLU A 88 -4.69 9.65 4.34
CA GLU A 88 -5.14 10.46 5.47
C GLU A 88 -5.75 9.58 6.55
N LEU A 89 -5.36 9.82 7.80
CA LEU A 89 -5.98 9.24 8.99
C LEU A 89 -5.97 10.23 10.14
N ALA A 90 -7.15 10.61 10.64
CA ALA A 90 -7.36 11.51 11.75
C ALA A 90 -6.54 12.81 11.64
N GLY A 91 -6.51 13.41 10.44
CA GLY A 91 -5.79 14.65 10.14
C GLY A 91 -4.27 14.49 10.04
N VAL A 92 -3.75 13.27 10.01
CA VAL A 92 -2.35 12.97 9.69
C VAL A 92 -2.25 12.46 8.27
N PHE A 93 -1.26 12.98 7.54
CA PHE A 93 -1.06 12.69 6.12
C PHE A 93 0.23 11.91 5.89
N TRP A 94 0.18 10.99 4.92
CA TRP A 94 1.34 10.33 4.38
C TRP A 94 1.36 10.47 2.87
N GLY A 95 2.56 10.55 2.30
CA GLY A 95 2.77 10.77 0.89
C GLY A 95 3.92 9.97 0.32
N PHE A 96 3.81 9.68 -0.97
CA PHE A 96 4.90 9.29 -1.84
C PHE A 96 4.69 9.95 -3.20
N TYR A 97 5.76 10.52 -3.75
CA TYR A 97 5.77 11.08 -5.09
C TYR A 97 7.07 10.69 -5.79
N GLY A 98 6.97 10.29 -7.06
CA GLY A 98 8.13 9.93 -7.85
C GLY A 98 7.78 9.62 -9.30
N SER A 99 8.81 9.42 -10.11
CA SER A 99 8.70 8.89 -11.47
C SER A 99 9.23 7.47 -11.50
N VAL A 100 8.57 6.61 -12.28
CA VAL A 100 8.86 5.18 -12.37
C VAL A 100 9.11 4.81 -13.83
N THR A 101 10.18 4.06 -14.08
CA THR A 101 10.46 3.38 -15.34
C THR A 101 10.56 1.88 -15.08
N LEU A 102 9.71 1.08 -15.74
CA LEU A 102 9.67 -0.37 -15.58
C LEU A 102 10.60 -1.07 -16.57
N GLU A 103 11.32 -2.07 -16.09
CA GLU A 103 12.29 -2.84 -16.88
C GLU A 103 12.15 -4.33 -16.62
N ASN A 104 12.11 -5.14 -17.68
CA ASN A 104 12.33 -6.58 -17.58
C ASN A 104 13.78 -6.87 -18.00
N ARG A 105 14.61 -7.22 -17.03
CA ARG A 105 16.04 -7.50 -17.22
C ARG A 105 16.32 -8.98 -17.47
N GLY A 106 15.27 -9.79 -17.45
CA GLY A 106 15.30 -11.23 -17.66
C GLY A 106 15.41 -11.60 -19.13
N ILE A 107 16.20 -12.64 -19.43
CA ILE A 107 16.35 -13.19 -20.79
C ILE A 107 15.47 -14.42 -20.99
N GLU A 108 15.47 -15.34 -20.00
CA GLU A 108 14.72 -16.61 -20.05
C GLU A 108 13.54 -16.61 -19.07
N GLU A 109 13.75 -16.08 -17.87
CA GLU A 109 12.73 -15.89 -16.83
C GLU A 109 12.55 -14.39 -16.58
N PRO A 110 11.32 -13.91 -16.28
CA PRO A 110 11.11 -12.50 -15.98
C PRO A 110 11.89 -12.04 -14.75
N ASP A 111 12.54 -10.87 -14.89
CA ASP A 111 13.26 -10.20 -13.81
C ASP A 111 12.83 -8.73 -13.82
N TYR A 112 11.77 -8.44 -13.06
CA TYR A 112 11.07 -7.16 -13.12
C TYR A 112 11.64 -6.17 -12.12
N HIS A 113 12.03 -5.02 -12.65
CA HIS A 113 12.58 -3.91 -11.90
C HIS A 113 11.81 -2.63 -12.16
N ALA A 114 11.84 -1.72 -11.19
CA ALA A 114 11.44 -0.34 -11.33
C ALA A 114 12.61 0.58 -10.98
N LEU A 115 13.02 1.40 -11.94
CA LEU A 115 13.88 2.56 -11.67
C LEU A 115 13.00 3.71 -11.20
N VAL A 116 13.18 4.13 -9.96
CA VAL A 116 12.33 5.12 -9.29
C VAL A 116 13.14 6.37 -8.99
N THR A 117 12.68 7.51 -9.50
CA THR A 117 13.27 8.82 -9.23
C THR A 117 12.36 9.59 -8.28
N ILE A 118 12.86 9.95 -7.10
CA ILE A 118 12.13 10.62 -6.03
C ILE A 118 12.68 12.04 -5.92
N PRO A 119 11.87 13.07 -6.16
CA PRO A 119 12.35 14.44 -6.07
C PRO A 119 12.60 14.82 -4.62
N VAL A 120 13.72 15.51 -4.40
CA VAL A 120 14.10 16.09 -3.10
C VAL A 120 14.01 17.60 -3.20
N GLU A 121 13.39 18.24 -2.20
CA GLU A 121 13.32 19.71 -2.14
C GLU A 121 14.74 20.28 -2.01
N ASP A 122 15.11 21.19 -2.91
CA ASP A 122 16.42 21.84 -2.98
C ASP A 122 17.62 20.87 -3.05
N GLY A 123 17.46 19.72 -3.72
CA GLY A 123 18.50 18.71 -3.89
C GLY A 123 18.49 18.00 -5.24
N GLU A 124 19.48 17.15 -5.45
CA GLU A 124 19.43 16.14 -6.53
C GLU A 124 18.37 15.10 -6.18
N PRO A 125 17.61 14.59 -7.17
CA PRO A 125 16.62 13.56 -6.91
C PRO A 125 17.30 12.26 -6.44
N ASP A 126 16.62 11.54 -5.55
CA ASP A 126 17.04 10.22 -5.12
C ASP A 126 16.65 9.19 -6.20
N GLU A 127 17.60 8.38 -6.64
CA GLU A 127 17.37 7.29 -7.58
C GLU A 127 17.44 5.95 -6.86
N GLU A 128 16.41 5.14 -7.02
CA GLU A 128 16.31 3.81 -6.43
C GLU A 128 16.01 2.76 -7.49
N ASP A 129 16.62 1.58 -7.34
CA ASP A 129 16.31 0.40 -8.15
C ASP A 129 15.53 -0.59 -7.30
N TRP A 130 14.28 -0.87 -7.70
CA TRP A 130 13.36 -1.74 -6.98
C TRP A 130 13.15 -3.04 -7.74
N GLU A 131 13.60 -4.15 -7.14
CA GLU A 131 13.14 -5.49 -7.53
C GLU A 131 11.64 -5.62 -7.18
N LEU A 132 10.82 -6.05 -8.15
CA LEU A 132 9.37 -6.09 -8.03
C LEU A 132 8.85 -7.51 -7.71
N PRO A 133 7.81 -7.63 -6.86
CA PRO A 133 7.06 -6.55 -6.21
C PRO A 133 7.81 -5.90 -5.03
N ARG A 134 7.66 -4.58 -4.87
CA ARG A 134 8.32 -3.80 -3.82
C ARG A 134 7.33 -3.05 -2.93
N SER A 135 7.39 -3.29 -1.62
CA SER A 135 6.67 -2.50 -0.60
C SER A 135 7.55 -1.46 0.09
N ARG A 136 7.12 -0.19 0.11
CA ARG A 136 7.82 0.94 0.75
C ARG A 136 6.89 1.65 1.76
N PRO A 137 7.32 1.89 3.00
CA PRO A 137 6.61 2.81 3.90
C PRO A 137 6.55 4.22 3.32
N MET A 138 5.37 4.85 3.34
CA MET A 138 5.20 6.23 2.90
C MET A 138 5.65 7.21 3.98
N GLU A 139 6.11 8.38 3.56
CA GLU A 139 6.61 9.41 4.46
C GLU A 139 5.45 10.17 5.09
N ARG A 140 5.62 10.54 6.35
CA ARG A 140 4.64 11.37 7.05
C ARG A 140 4.84 12.82 6.61
N LEU A 141 3.79 13.42 6.06
CA LEU A 141 3.82 14.80 5.57
C LEU A 141 3.64 15.79 6.74
N PRO A 142 4.22 17.00 6.63
CA PRO A 142 4.13 18.04 7.66
C PRO A 142 2.71 18.57 7.90
#